data_AF-A0AA37IKI0-F1
#
_entry.id   AF-A0AA37IKI0-F1
#
_cell.length_a   1.000
_cell.length_b   1.000
_cell.length_c   1.000
_cell.angle_alpha   90.00
_cell.angle_beta   90.00
_cell.angle_gamma   90.00
#
_symmetry.space_group_name_H-M   'P 1'
#
loop_
_entity.id
_entity.type
_entity.pdbx_description
1 polymer ?
#
loop_
_entity_poly.entity_id
_entity_poly.type
_entity_poly.pdbx_seq_one_letter_code
_entity_poly.pdbx_strand_id
1 'polypeptide(L)'
;MDDYQYDCPSTDIDMLAHVICDLFPEQTQFAERKDDEGRTSLVIHYVAMRFGSSARRITIDVRFDPAALSRYRAMPPRMHARSYAVLRAYVEATLGSLEEMYADGQTVPREVDIEMGEDFA
;
A
#
# COMPACT_ATOMS: atom_id res chain seq x y z
N MET A 1 19.95 -1.15 12.01
CA MET A 1 19.32 -0.51 10.84
C MET A 1 17.97 -1.18 10.80
N ASP A 2 16.95 -0.47 11.25
CA ASP A 2 15.62 -1.05 11.45
C ASP A 2 14.95 -1.14 10.07
N ASP A 3 15.36 -2.16 9.32
CA ASP A 3 15.02 -2.32 7.92
C ASP A 3 13.53 -2.62 7.73
N TYR A 4 12.95 -2.11 6.65
CA TYR A 4 11.64 -2.54 6.17
C TYR A 4 11.58 -4.07 6.04
N GLN A 5 10.45 -4.67 6.40
CA GLN A 5 10.26 -6.11 6.26
C GLN A 5 9.36 -6.40 5.06
N TYR A 6 9.81 -7.28 4.16
CA TYR A 6 9.06 -7.69 2.97
C TYR A 6 8.75 -9.20 3.04
N ASP A 7 7.47 -9.55 2.98
CA ASP A 7 6.94 -10.90 2.88
C ASP A 7 6.08 -11.02 1.62
N CYS A 8 6.71 -10.80 0.45
CA CYS A 8 6.08 -10.80 -0.86
C CYS A 8 6.66 -11.92 -1.74
N PRO A 9 5.98 -13.08 -1.86
CA PRO A 9 6.47 -14.19 -2.68
C PRO A 9 6.55 -13.86 -4.18
N SER A 10 5.68 -12.97 -4.68
CA SER A 10 5.68 -12.55 -6.08
C SER A 10 6.58 -11.33 -6.28
N THR A 11 7.57 -11.44 -7.19
CA THR A 11 8.54 -10.37 -7.48
C THR A 11 7.89 -9.06 -7.93
N ASP A 12 6.74 -9.15 -8.61
CA ASP A 12 6.00 -7.97 -9.05
C ASP A 12 5.35 -7.22 -7.89
N ILE A 13 4.86 -7.94 -6.87
CA ILE A 13 4.28 -7.34 -5.65
C ILE A 13 5.39 -6.78 -4.74
N ASP A 14 6.50 -7.50 -4.61
CA ASP A 14 7.69 -7.03 -3.90
C ASP A 14 8.20 -5.69 -4.48
N MET A 15 8.28 -5.60 -5.81
CA MET A 15 8.63 -4.35 -6.50
C MET A 15 7.65 -3.21 -6.20
N LEU A 16 6.34 -3.50 -6.18
CA LEU A 16 5.33 -2.49 -5.84
C LEU A 16 5.45 -2.02 -4.39
N ALA A 17 5.85 -2.89 -3.45
CA ALA A 17 6.15 -2.49 -2.08
C ALA A 17 7.35 -1.53 -2.02
N HIS A 18 8.42 -1.82 -2.78
CA HIS A 18 9.59 -0.95 -2.88
C HIS A 18 9.30 0.43 -3.49
N VAL A 19 8.29 0.54 -4.36
CA VAL A 19 7.88 1.82 -4.97
C VAL A 19 7.29 2.80 -3.96
N ILE A 20 6.72 2.30 -2.86
CA ILE A 20 6.00 3.11 -1.87
C ILE A 20 6.62 3.06 -0.48
N CYS A 21 7.68 2.28 -0.25
CA CYS A 21 8.18 2.04 1.11
C CYS A 21 8.70 3.31 1.80
N ASP A 22 9.24 4.26 1.03
CA ASP A 22 9.72 5.56 1.51
C ASP A 22 8.60 6.46 2.05
N LEU A 23 7.33 6.16 1.75
CA LEU A 23 6.18 6.86 2.33
C LEU A 23 5.94 6.50 3.80
N PHE A 24 6.53 5.40 4.26
CA PHE A 24 6.29 4.82 5.57
C PHE A 24 7.54 4.90 6.48
N PRO A 25 7.35 4.93 7.81
CA PRO A 25 8.47 4.89 8.74
C PRO A 25 9.27 3.58 8.59
N GLU A 26 10.54 3.66 8.96
CA GLU A 26 11.38 2.49 9.24
C GLU A 26 10.64 1.55 10.21
N GLN A 27 10.82 0.22 10.08
CA GLN A 27 10.04 -0.85 10.74
C GLN A 27 8.65 -1.17 10.13
N THR A 28 8.30 -0.60 8.98
CA THR A 28 7.07 -0.98 8.27
C THR A 28 7.19 -2.37 7.65
N GLN A 29 6.14 -3.18 7.79
CA GLN A 29 6.03 -4.49 7.15
C GLN A 29 5.12 -4.43 5.93
N PHE A 30 5.60 -4.99 4.82
CA PHE A 30 4.89 -5.18 3.56
C PHE A 30 4.71 -6.69 3.35
N ALA A 31 3.48 -7.13 3.10
CA ALA A 31 3.17 -8.54 2.88
C ALA A 31 2.23 -8.73 1.69
N GLU A 32 2.51 -9.71 0.85
CA GLU A 32 1.54 -10.16 -0.15
C GLU A 32 0.51 -11.06 0.53
N ARG A 33 -0.77 -10.80 0.28
CA ARG A 33 -1.86 -11.69 0.70
C ARG A 33 -2.69 -12.07 -0.50
N LYS A 34 -3.31 -13.25 -0.40
CA LYS A 34 -4.37 -13.68 -1.31
C LYS A 34 -5.61 -13.94 -0.47
N ASP A 35 -6.73 -13.38 -0.88
CA ASP A 35 -8.01 -13.66 -0.23
C ASP A 35 -8.56 -15.03 -0.68
N ASP A 36 -9.69 -15.44 -0.11
CA ASP A 36 -10.35 -16.72 -0.40
C ASP A 36 -10.81 -16.81 -1.87
N GLU A 37 -10.97 -15.68 -2.56
CA GLU A 37 -11.32 -15.58 -3.98
C GLU A 37 -10.08 -15.54 -4.89
N GLY A 38 -8.88 -15.59 -4.30
CA GLY A 38 -7.59 -15.57 -5.00
C GLY A 38 -7.15 -14.17 -5.45
N ARG A 39 -7.85 -13.10 -5.03
CA ARG A 39 -7.42 -11.72 -5.30
C ARG A 39 -6.15 -11.42 -4.51
N THR A 40 -5.20 -10.79 -5.19
CA THR A 40 -3.89 -10.46 -4.61
C THR A 40 -3.93 -9.06 -4.00
N SER A 41 -3.36 -8.94 -2.81
CA SER A 41 -3.22 -7.70 -2.06
C SER A 41 -1.77 -7.46 -1.65
N LEU A 42 -1.40 -6.18 -1.60
CA LEU A 42 -0.23 -5.70 -0.85
C LEU A 42 -0.71 -5.11 0.48
N VAL A 43 -0.42 -5.79 1.58
CA VAL A 43 -0.79 -5.39 2.94
C VAL A 43 0.37 -4.68 3.61
N ILE A 44 0.10 -3.48 4.14
CA ILE A 44 1.09 -2.60 4.75
C ILE A 44 0.75 -2.44 6.22
N HIS A 45 1.58 -2.96 7.12
CA HIS A 45 1.45 -2.78 8.55
C HIS A 45 2.46 -1.73 9.02
N TYR A 46 1.98 -0.56 9.42
CA TYR A 46 2.86 0.51 9.89
C TYR A 46 2.40 1.09 11.22
N VAL A 47 3.37 1.65 11.95
CA VAL A 47 3.14 2.35 13.22
C VAL A 47 3.14 3.85 12.94
N ALA A 48 1.95 4.44 12.92
CA ALA A 48 1.78 5.86 12.76
C ALA A 48 2.11 6.59 14.07
N MET A 49 3.33 7.15 14.16
CA MET A 49 3.72 8.03 15.26
C MET A 49 3.21 9.47 15.08
N ARG A 50 2.68 9.82 13.89
CA ARG A 50 2.19 11.17 13.57
C ARG A 50 0.86 11.53 14.25
N PHE A 51 0.13 10.56 14.78
CA PHE A 51 -1.19 10.75 15.41
C PHE A 51 -1.15 11.01 16.93
N GLY A 52 -0.12 11.73 17.40
CA GLY A 52 0.01 12.17 18.80
C GLY A 52 0.92 11.27 19.66
N SER A 53 0.72 11.31 20.98
CA SER A 53 1.65 10.71 21.96
C SER A 53 1.58 9.18 22.08
N SER A 54 0.64 8.52 21.38
CA SER A 54 0.48 7.06 21.40
C SER A 54 0.68 6.49 20.00
N ALA A 55 1.61 5.54 19.89
CA ALA A 55 1.81 4.77 18.67
C ALA A 55 0.51 4.08 18.22
N ARG A 56 0.08 4.35 16.98
CA ARG A 56 -1.12 3.71 16.40
C ARG A 56 -0.71 2.76 15.29
N ARG A 57 -1.05 1.48 15.43
CA ARG A 57 -0.90 0.50 14.34
C ARG A 57 -2.04 0.67 13.34
N ILE A 58 -1.68 0.81 12.08
CA ILE A 58 -2.63 0.91 10.97
C ILE A 58 -2.23 -0.14 9.93
N THR A 59 -3.25 -0.79 9.36
CA THR A 59 -3.12 -1.69 8.22
C THR A 59 -3.72 -1.02 7.00
N ILE A 60 -2.97 -0.94 5.91
CA ILE A 60 -3.50 -0.55 4.59
C ILE A 60 -3.49 -1.81 3.71
N ASP A 61 -4.66 -2.19 3.18
CA ASP A 61 -4.84 -3.30 2.26
C ASP A 61 -5.01 -2.76 0.85
N VAL A 62 -3.93 -2.82 0.04
CA VAL A 62 -3.98 -2.44 -1.37
C VAL A 62 -4.43 -3.65 -2.18
N ARG A 63 -5.71 -3.66 -2.55
CA ARG A 63 -6.36 -4.76 -3.28
C ARG A 63 -6.27 -4.51 -4.77
N PHE A 64 -5.68 -5.46 -5.50
CA PHE A 64 -5.60 -5.37 -6.95
C PHE A 64 -6.77 -6.09 -7.60
N ASP A 65 -7.49 -5.39 -8.49
CA ASP A 65 -8.41 -6.05 -9.41
C ASP A 65 -7.64 -7.11 -10.22
N PRO A 66 -8.13 -8.36 -10.31
CA PRO A 66 -7.41 -9.42 -11.00
C PRO A 66 -7.11 -9.12 -12.47
N ALA A 67 -8.02 -8.43 -13.18
CA ALA A 67 -7.81 -8.08 -14.57
C ALA A 67 -6.77 -6.95 -14.70
N ALA A 68 -6.81 -5.94 -13.83
CA ALA A 68 -5.79 -4.89 -13.77
C ALA A 68 -4.40 -5.47 -13.45
N LEU A 69 -4.29 -6.34 -12.44
CA LEU A 69 -3.01 -6.98 -12.08
C LEU A 69 -2.46 -7.83 -13.23
N SER A 70 -3.33 -8.57 -13.93
CA SER A 70 -2.95 -9.35 -15.11
C SER A 70 -2.41 -8.46 -16.23
N ARG A 71 -3.06 -7.32 -16.51
CA ARG A 71 -2.57 -6.35 -17.50
C ARG A 71 -1.22 -5.77 -17.09
N TYR A 72 -1.05 -5.37 -15.83
CA TYR A 72 0.24 -4.91 -15.31
C TYR A 72 1.34 -5.94 -15.53
N ARG A 73 1.10 -7.21 -15.20
CA ARG A 73 2.07 -8.30 -15.41
C ARG A 73 2.41 -8.55 -16.89
N ALA A 74 1.47 -8.26 -17.79
CA ALA A 74 1.69 -8.39 -19.23
C ALA A 74 2.41 -7.18 -19.84
N MET A 75 2.54 -6.06 -19.12
CA MET A 75 3.22 -4.88 -19.63
C MET A 75 4.74 -5.08 -19.70
N PRO A 76 5.39 -4.57 -20.76
CA PRO A 76 6.83 -4.36 -20.77
C PRO A 76 7.30 -3.50 -19.58
N PRO A 77 8.42 -3.83 -18.90
CA PRO A 77 8.88 -3.11 -17.71
C PRO A 77 9.02 -1.58 -17.89
N ARG A 78 9.40 -1.13 -19.09
CA ARG A 78 9.50 0.30 -19.44
C ARG A 78 8.18 1.08 -19.34
N MET A 79 7.04 0.39 -19.28
CA MET A 79 5.71 1.01 -19.17
C MET A 79 5.15 0.96 -17.74
N HIS A 80 5.84 0.34 -16.79
CA HIS A 80 5.37 0.25 -15.40
C HIS A 80 5.39 1.59 -14.65
N ALA A 81 6.13 2.59 -15.15
CA ALA A 81 6.26 3.90 -14.51
C ALA A 81 4.89 4.56 -14.23
N ARG A 82 3.89 4.34 -15.10
CA ARG A 82 2.53 4.83 -14.86
C ARG A 82 1.86 4.12 -13.69
N SER A 83 1.89 2.79 -13.64
CA SER A 83 1.33 1.99 -12.54
C SER A 83 1.98 2.35 -11.20
N TYR A 84 3.28 2.60 -11.19
CA TYR A 84 4.02 3.06 -10.00
C TYR A 84 3.53 4.42 -9.53
N ALA A 85 3.36 5.38 -10.44
CA ALA A 85 2.83 6.70 -10.12
C ALA A 85 1.39 6.63 -9.57
N VAL A 86 0.55 5.78 -10.15
CA VAL A 86 -0.84 5.59 -9.70
C VAL A 86 -0.89 4.96 -8.31
N LEU A 87 -0.16 3.87 -8.08
CA LEU A 87 -0.06 3.24 -6.75
C LEU A 87 0.40 4.26 -5.71
N ARG A 88 1.49 4.99 -6.00
CA ARG A 88 2.03 5.99 -5.08
C ARG A 88 1.00 7.09 -4.78
N ALA A 89 0.34 7.63 -5.80
CA ALA A 89 -0.64 8.70 -5.63
C ALA A 89 -1.82 8.29 -4.74
N TYR A 90 -2.32 7.05 -4.90
CA TYR A 90 -3.41 6.54 -4.08
C TYR A 90 -2.97 6.35 -2.62
N VAL A 91 -1.77 5.80 -2.41
CA VAL A 91 -1.22 5.62 -1.04
C VAL A 91 -0.96 6.98 -0.38
N GLU A 92 -0.36 7.94 -1.08
CA GLU A 92 -0.15 9.30 -0.58
C GLU A 92 -1.47 9.99 -0.22
N ALA A 93 -2.48 9.88 -1.09
CA ALA A 93 -3.81 10.43 -0.84
C ALA A 93 -4.45 9.80 0.41
N THR A 94 -4.36 8.47 0.57
CA THR A 94 -4.86 7.78 1.76
C THR A 94 -4.15 8.25 3.03
N LEU A 95 -2.82 8.37 3.02
CA LEU A 95 -2.06 8.88 4.16
C LEU A 95 -2.48 10.31 4.51
N GLY A 96 -2.62 11.19 3.51
CA GLY A 96 -3.10 12.56 3.69
C GLY A 96 -4.49 12.62 4.31
N SER A 97 -5.43 11.78 3.86
CA SER A 97 -6.76 11.70 4.46
C SER A 97 -6.75 11.22 5.91
N LEU A 98 -5.86 10.29 6.26
CA LEU A 98 -5.69 9.86 7.66
C LEU A 98 -5.16 11.00 8.54
N GLU A 99 -4.22 11.79 8.01
CA GLU A 99 -3.68 13.00 8.65
C GLU A 99 -4.75 14.08 8.84
N GLU A 100 -5.58 14.35 7.83
CA GLU A 100 -6.68 15.29 7.90
C GLU A 100 -7.74 14.86 8.92
N MET A 101 -8.18 13.60 8.90
CA MET A 101 -9.12 13.06 9.90
C MET A 101 -8.61 13.24 11.33
N TYR A 102 -7.31 13.01 11.55
CA TYR A 102 -6.71 13.23 12.87
C TYR A 102 -6.71 14.71 13.27
N ALA A 103 -6.33 15.60 12.35
CA ALA A 103 -6.30 17.05 12.59
C ALA A 103 -7.69 17.60 12.94
N ASP A 104 -8.74 17.03 12.33
CA ASP A 104 -10.15 17.37 12.60
C ASP A 104 -10.69 16.73 13.89
N GLY A 105 -9.88 15.97 14.64
CA GLY A 105 -10.31 15.27 15.85
C GLY A 105 -11.23 14.08 15.59
N GLN A 106 -11.27 13.59 14.35
CA GLN A 106 -12.06 12.42 13.97
C GLN A 106 -11.34 11.12 14.37
N THR A 107 -12.12 10.04 14.44
CA THR A 107 -11.55 8.72 14.71
C THR A 107 -10.84 8.19 13.47
N VAL A 108 -9.51 8.14 13.51
CA VAL A 108 -8.71 7.50 12.46
C VAL A 108 -8.96 5.97 12.46
N PRO A 109 -9.31 5.35 11.32
CA PRO A 109 -9.50 3.91 11.23
C PRO A 109 -8.19 3.15 11.49
N ARG A 110 -8.31 1.89 11.93
CA ARG A 110 -7.15 0.98 12.10
C ARG A 110 -6.84 0.18 10.84
N GLU A 111 -7.83 0.03 9.96
CA GLU A 111 -7.77 -0.73 8.73
C GLU A 111 -8.36 0.14 7.62
N VAL A 112 -7.67 0.20 6.49
CA VAL A 112 -8.06 1.00 5.33
C VAL A 112 -7.82 0.18 4.08
N ASP A 113 -8.78 0.21 3.17
CA ASP A 113 -8.70 -0.48 1.90
C ASP A 113 -8.41 0.52 0.77
N ILE A 114 -7.54 0.13 -0.15
CA ILE A 114 -7.28 0.86 -1.39
C ILE A 114 -7.55 -0.10 -2.56
N GLU A 115 -8.48 0.25 -3.44
CA GLU A 115 -8.78 -0.56 -4.62
C GLU A 115 -7.98 -0.07 -5.84
N MET A 116 -7.21 -0.99 -6.43
CA MET A 116 -6.42 -0.77 -7.64
C MET A 116 -7.15 -1.39 -8.84
N GLY A 117 -7.93 -0.55 -9.53
CA GLY A 117 -8.73 -0.91 -10.69
C GLY A 117 -8.08 -0.54 -12.03
N GLU A 118 -8.88 -0.08 -13.00
CA GLU A 118 -8.41 0.23 -14.36
C GLU A 118 -7.34 1.31 -14.43
N ASP A 119 -7.35 2.29 -13.53
CA ASP A 119 -6.35 3.37 -13.52
C ASP A 119 -4.92 2.86 -13.28
N PHE A 120 -4.78 1.70 -12.62
CA PHE A 120 -3.50 1.08 -12.33
C PHE A 120 -2.83 0.45 -13.58
N ALA A 121 -3.60 -0.12 -14.52
CA ALA A 121 -3.07 -0.91 -15.64
C ALA A 121 -3.93 -0.87 -16.91
#